data_AF-A0A3A1YK63-F1
#
_entry.id   AF-A0A3A1YK63-F1
#
_cell.length_a   1.000
_cell.length_b   1.000
_cell.length_c   1.000
_cell.angle_alpha   90.00
_cell.angle_beta   90.00
_cell.angle_gamma   90.00
#
_symmetry.space_group_name_H-M   'P 1'
#
loop_
_entity.id
_entity.type
_entity.pdbx_description
1 polymer ?
#
loop_
_entity_poly.entity_id
_entity_poly.type
_entity_poly.pdbx_seq_one_letter_code
_entity_poly.pdbx_strand_id
1 'polypeptide(L)'
;MVLDNVKKVEKVTVPGWIHIALIILLGISFYETFIGYSELMGKFPALGFSLAVTLILFAGTITIGKAVVNRESVVAPFLFTIVFALVTYAGNFNAFFTQFNTEIIYRKELTLHKDELKDVLESAKKVVAVKSADDLKLQSDVKELVSQLEIQVTDPSRPGFGKRATELLAEISKVLGKPLTELSHKDAPQALRLYKEQIDKILNERLKNSELGKAQILLNNVTAAANAQSVKIDKVLQGGRGEIIRTHGYSVIQESVDTVNALRTEVAKYADDEELYKFEPTKFGAEEIGKITYAFSEGWGNYKFISIFITILCLIIDLAAPLYLIFVVGDRVKKLAEKNNTSNRRRAASSSLD
;
A
#
# COMPACT_ATOMS: atom_id res chain seq x y z
N MET A 1 61.49 43.10 -42.06
CA MET A 1 60.28 42.26 -42.21
C MET A 1 60.06 41.54 -40.88
N VAL A 2 59.55 42.24 -39.88
CA VAL A 2 59.27 41.72 -38.53
C VAL A 2 57.97 42.38 -38.11
N LEU A 3 56.86 41.65 -38.17
CA LEU A 3 55.48 41.95 -37.75
C LEU A 3 54.71 40.76 -38.36
N ASP A 4 53.93 39.90 -37.70
CA ASP A 4 53.24 39.93 -36.43
C ASP A 4 53.20 38.49 -35.89
N ASN A 5 53.73 38.25 -34.69
CA ASN A 5 53.42 37.04 -33.92
C ASN A 5 52.63 37.44 -32.67
N VAL A 6 51.49 38.09 -32.89
CA VAL A 6 50.47 38.26 -31.85
C VAL A 6 49.86 36.87 -31.60
N LYS A 7 50.40 36.15 -30.61
CA LYS A 7 49.78 34.92 -30.09
C LYS A 7 48.30 35.22 -29.78
N LYS A 8 47.38 34.59 -30.52
CA LYS A 8 45.93 34.63 -30.25
C LYS A 8 45.71 34.35 -28.76
N VAL A 9 45.10 35.29 -28.06
CA VAL A 9 44.60 35.07 -26.70
C VAL A 9 43.58 33.94 -26.79
N GLU A 10 43.85 32.84 -26.10
CA GLU A 10 42.95 31.69 -26.03
C GLU A 10 41.64 32.13 -25.34
N LYS A 11 40.58 32.33 -26.13
CA LYS A 11 39.25 32.65 -25.61
C LYS A 11 38.61 31.37 -25.11
N VAL A 12 38.38 31.28 -23.80
CA VAL A 12 37.55 30.23 -23.23
C VAL A 12 36.10 30.49 -23.65
N THR A 13 35.42 29.47 -24.15
CA THR A 13 33.99 29.51 -24.46
C THR A 13 33.27 28.46 -23.63
N VAL A 14 31.93 28.56 -23.56
CA VAL A 14 31.13 27.50 -22.95
C VAL A 14 31.35 26.22 -23.77
N PRO A 15 31.74 25.09 -23.15
CA PRO A 15 32.02 23.87 -23.89
C PRO A 15 30.78 23.39 -24.64
N GLY A 16 30.84 23.24 -25.96
CA GLY A 16 29.67 22.89 -26.78
C GLY A 16 29.04 21.54 -26.42
N TRP A 17 29.82 20.59 -25.90
CA TRP A 17 29.32 19.30 -25.43
C TRP A 17 28.36 19.42 -24.24
N ILE A 18 28.36 20.55 -23.52
CA ILE A 18 27.42 20.77 -22.40
C ILE A 18 25.96 20.68 -22.88
N HIS A 19 25.69 21.06 -24.13
CA HIS A 19 24.36 20.95 -24.71
C HIS A 19 23.91 19.50 -24.84
N ILE A 20 24.82 18.58 -25.16
CA ILE A 20 24.53 17.15 -25.23
C ILE A 20 24.17 16.63 -23.84
N ALA A 21 24.99 16.96 -22.83
CA ALA A 21 24.73 16.58 -21.44
C ALA A 21 23.39 17.15 -20.94
N LEU A 22 23.10 18.41 -21.26
CA LEU A 22 21.83 19.05 -20.90
C LEU A 22 20.63 18.40 -21.59
N ILE A 23 20.71 18.07 -22.88
CA ILE A 23 19.62 17.39 -23.59
C ILE A 23 19.31 16.04 -22.94
N ILE A 24 20.34 15.28 -22.54
CA ILE A 24 20.16 13.98 -21.89
C ILE A 24 19.56 14.14 -20.49
N LEU A 25 20.22 14.91 -19.62
CA LEU A 25 19.81 15.06 -18.22
C LEU A 25 18.45 15.75 -18.10
N LEU A 26 18.27 16.89 -18.78
CA LEU A 26 17.01 17.60 -18.75
C LEU A 26 15.92 16.89 -19.56
N GLY A 27 16.27 16.00 -20.50
CA GLY A 27 15.30 15.11 -21.15
C GLY A 27 14.71 14.09 -20.18
N ILE A 28 15.54 13.52 -19.30
CA ILE A 28 15.07 12.66 -18.20
C ILE A 28 14.21 13.49 -17.23
N SER A 29 14.71 14.64 -16.80
CA SER A 29 13.98 15.54 -15.89
C SER A 29 12.61 15.96 -16.45
N PHE A 30 12.57 16.28 -17.75
CA PHE A 30 11.33 16.62 -18.46
C PHE A 30 10.30 15.48 -18.39
N TYR A 31 10.72 14.25 -18.68
CA TYR A 31 9.85 13.09 -18.67
C TYR A 31 9.34 12.76 -17.26
N GLU A 32 10.23 12.76 -16.27
CA GLU A 32 9.87 12.44 -14.89
C GLU A 32 9.03 13.56 -14.26
N THR A 33 9.31 14.83 -14.56
CA THR A 33 8.47 15.95 -14.14
C THR A 33 7.08 15.86 -14.77
N PHE A 34 6.98 15.48 -16.05
CA PHE A 34 5.69 15.24 -16.69
C PHE A 34 4.88 14.16 -15.96
N ILE A 35 5.49 13.00 -15.66
CA ILE A 35 4.82 11.92 -14.92
C ILE A 35 4.42 12.41 -13.53
N GLY A 36 5.35 13.04 -12.81
CA GLY A 36 5.16 13.47 -11.43
C GLY A 36 4.06 14.51 -11.23
N TYR A 37 3.73 15.30 -12.25
CA TYR A 37 2.65 16.30 -12.20
C TYR A 37 1.36 15.84 -12.89
N SER A 38 1.35 14.69 -13.56
CA SER A 38 0.21 14.24 -14.38
C SER A 38 -1.08 14.06 -13.57
N GLU A 39 -0.99 13.52 -12.35
CA GLU A 39 -2.16 13.36 -11.46
C GLU A 39 -2.66 14.70 -10.90
N LEU A 40 -1.76 15.68 -10.71
CA LEU A 40 -2.12 16.97 -10.11
C LEU A 40 -2.81 17.91 -11.11
N MET A 41 -2.30 17.97 -12.34
CA MET A 41 -2.72 18.99 -13.32
C MET A 41 -3.36 18.40 -14.58
N GLY A 42 -3.41 17.06 -14.70
CA GLY A 42 -3.77 16.37 -15.92
C GLY A 42 -2.60 16.27 -16.92
N LYS A 43 -2.65 15.25 -17.80
CA LYS A 43 -1.53 14.94 -18.71
C LYS A 43 -1.15 16.11 -19.63
N PHE A 44 -2.13 16.75 -20.27
CA PHE A 44 -1.83 17.81 -21.24
C PHE A 44 -1.21 19.07 -20.56
N PRO A 45 -1.79 19.61 -19.47
CA PRO A 45 -1.14 20.70 -18.73
C PRO A 45 0.22 20.32 -18.14
N ALA A 46 0.37 19.10 -17.60
CA ALA A 46 1.64 18.62 -17.04
C ALA A 46 2.76 18.58 -18.08
N LEU A 47 2.45 18.21 -19.33
CA LEU A 47 3.42 18.19 -20.44
C LEU A 47 3.91 19.61 -20.78
N GLY A 48 2.99 20.57 -20.89
CA GLY A 48 3.33 21.96 -21.15
C GLY A 48 4.15 22.57 -20.00
N PHE A 49 3.77 22.26 -18.77
CA PHE A 49 4.46 22.68 -17.56
C PHE A 49 5.90 22.12 -17.50
N SER A 50 6.06 20.81 -17.69
CA SER A 50 7.39 20.18 -17.65
C SER A 50 8.29 20.74 -18.76
N LEU A 51 7.76 20.96 -19.97
CA LEU A 51 8.50 21.58 -21.07
C LEU A 51 8.97 23.00 -20.70
N ALA A 52 8.07 23.82 -20.17
CA ALA A 52 8.39 25.20 -19.79
C ALA A 52 9.50 25.25 -18.73
N VAL A 53 9.39 24.47 -17.66
CA VAL A 53 10.40 24.44 -16.59
C VAL A 53 11.75 23.89 -17.11
N THR A 54 11.72 22.87 -17.96
CA THR A 54 12.93 22.29 -18.58
C THR A 54 13.67 23.32 -19.45
N LEU A 55 12.94 24.10 -20.27
CA LEU A 55 13.52 25.17 -21.07
C LEU A 55 14.14 26.27 -20.21
N ILE A 56 13.49 26.61 -19.08
CA ILE A 56 14.02 27.58 -18.11
C ILE A 56 15.32 27.05 -17.47
N LEU A 57 15.38 25.78 -17.08
CA LEU A 57 16.60 25.15 -16.55
C LEU A 57 17.73 25.12 -17.57
N PHE A 58 17.40 24.82 -18.83
CA PHE A 58 18.36 24.87 -19.93
C PHE A 58 18.93 26.28 -20.10
N ALA A 59 18.06 27.30 -20.24
CA ALA A 59 18.45 28.68 -20.40
C ALA A 59 19.25 29.20 -19.19
N GLY A 60 18.83 28.86 -17.97
CA GLY A 60 19.53 29.18 -16.74
C GLY A 60 20.95 28.60 -16.72
N THR A 61 21.11 27.33 -17.09
CA THR A 61 22.44 26.70 -17.14
C THR A 61 23.36 27.35 -18.17
N ILE A 62 22.84 27.70 -19.36
CA ILE A 62 23.63 28.43 -20.35
C ILE A 62 24.01 29.83 -19.86
N THR A 63 23.12 30.49 -19.13
CA THR A 63 23.38 31.82 -18.54
C THR A 63 24.49 31.74 -17.49
N ILE A 64 24.48 30.70 -16.64
CA ILE A 64 25.59 30.40 -15.72
C ILE A 64 26.89 30.19 -16.50
N GLY A 65 26.87 29.39 -17.56
CA GLY A 65 28.06 29.16 -18.40
C GLY A 65 28.64 30.45 -18.98
N LYS A 66 27.79 31.34 -19.49
CA LYS A 66 28.20 32.67 -19.99
C LYS A 66 28.79 33.53 -18.87
N ALA A 67 28.14 33.60 -17.72
CA ALA A 67 28.64 34.36 -16.57
C ALA A 67 30.01 33.84 -16.09
N VAL A 68 30.20 32.51 -16.04
CA VAL A 68 31.49 31.88 -15.70
C VAL A 68 32.59 32.30 -16.68
N VAL A 69 32.33 32.21 -17.98
CA VAL A 69 33.30 32.55 -19.03
C VAL A 69 33.64 34.05 -19.02
N ASN A 70 32.63 34.90 -18.80
CA ASN A 70 32.80 36.36 -18.74
C ASN A 70 33.37 36.85 -17.40
N ARG A 71 33.54 35.96 -16.41
CA ARG A 71 33.94 36.27 -15.03
C ARG A 71 32.96 37.22 -14.32
N GLU A 72 31.68 37.12 -14.67
CA GLU A 72 30.57 37.79 -13.99
C GLU A 72 30.10 36.98 -12.77
N SER A 73 29.27 37.59 -11.92
CA SER A 73 28.71 36.88 -10.76
C SER A 73 27.75 35.77 -11.20
N VAL A 74 28.00 34.54 -10.76
CA VAL A 74 27.15 33.38 -11.02
C VAL A 74 26.03 33.21 -10.00
N VAL A 75 26.01 34.02 -8.93
CA VAL A 75 25.11 33.82 -7.77
C VAL A 75 23.64 33.96 -8.18
N ALA A 76 23.28 35.06 -8.84
CA ALA A 76 21.91 35.31 -9.26
C ALA A 76 21.39 34.25 -10.25
N PRO A 77 22.08 33.93 -11.36
CA PRO A 77 21.59 32.90 -12.29
C PRO A 77 21.57 31.50 -11.65
N PHE A 78 22.47 31.20 -10.71
CA PHE A 78 22.46 29.92 -9.98
C PHE A 78 21.28 29.81 -9.01
N LEU A 79 20.99 30.84 -8.23
CA LEU A 79 19.81 30.86 -7.34
C LEU A 79 18.50 30.74 -8.14
N PHE A 80 18.42 31.43 -9.27
CA PHE A 80 17.30 31.30 -10.19
C PHE A 80 17.14 29.85 -10.67
N THR A 81 18.23 29.20 -11.11
CA THR A 81 18.22 27.78 -11.49
C THR A 81 17.79 26.87 -10.34
N ILE A 82 18.23 27.13 -9.10
CA ILE A 82 17.83 26.33 -7.93
C ILE A 82 16.31 26.37 -7.71
N VAL A 83 15.68 27.54 -7.84
CA VAL A 83 14.22 27.65 -7.64
C VAL A 83 13.46 26.73 -8.60
N PHE A 84 13.83 26.71 -9.88
CA PHE A 84 13.20 25.82 -10.86
C PHE A 84 13.62 24.36 -10.69
N ALA A 85 14.84 24.09 -10.21
CA ALA A 85 15.28 22.74 -9.88
C ALA A 85 14.50 22.16 -8.70
N LEU A 86 14.02 22.98 -7.76
CA LEU A 86 13.12 22.54 -6.70
C LEU A 86 11.71 22.18 -7.20
N VAL A 87 11.27 22.83 -8.27
CA VAL A 87 9.99 22.51 -8.93
C VAL A 87 10.08 21.17 -9.66
N THR A 88 11.12 20.96 -10.48
CA THR A 88 11.36 19.65 -11.12
C THR A 88 11.66 18.57 -10.10
N TYR A 89 12.36 18.89 -9.00
CA TYR A 89 12.60 17.97 -7.90
C TYR A 89 11.30 17.37 -7.35
N ALA A 90 10.26 18.16 -7.11
CA ALA A 90 8.99 17.64 -6.59
C ALA A 90 8.33 16.64 -7.55
N GLY A 91 8.34 16.94 -8.85
CA GLY A 91 7.84 16.05 -9.90
C GLY A 91 8.68 14.79 -10.04
N ASN A 92 9.99 14.94 -10.22
CA ASN A 92 10.94 13.84 -10.37
C ASN A 92 10.90 12.91 -9.14
N PHE A 93 10.88 13.47 -7.93
CA PHE A 93 10.78 12.69 -6.70
C PHE A 93 9.49 11.88 -6.68
N ASN A 94 8.34 12.49 -6.99
CA ASN A 94 7.06 11.78 -7.04
C ASN A 94 7.07 10.64 -8.07
N ALA A 95 7.58 10.90 -9.27
CA ALA A 95 7.63 9.91 -10.34
C ALA A 95 8.55 8.73 -9.99
N PHE A 96 9.80 9.00 -9.62
CA PHE A 96 10.73 7.96 -9.19
C PHE A 96 10.23 7.20 -7.96
N PHE A 97 9.73 7.92 -6.95
CA PHE A 97 9.22 7.29 -5.73
C PHE A 97 8.08 6.33 -6.05
N THR A 98 7.11 6.79 -6.85
CA THR A 98 5.99 5.97 -7.29
C THR A 98 6.51 4.75 -8.04
N GLN A 99 7.31 4.96 -9.10
CA GLN A 99 7.84 3.86 -9.90
C GLN A 99 8.57 2.83 -9.02
N PHE A 100 9.51 3.22 -8.17
CA PHE A 100 10.29 2.27 -7.37
C PHE A 100 9.49 1.60 -6.25
N ASN A 101 8.47 2.25 -5.68
CA ASN A 101 7.80 1.76 -4.48
C ASN A 101 6.40 1.18 -4.71
N THR A 102 5.77 1.36 -5.89
CA THR A 102 4.41 0.82 -6.14
C THR A 102 4.29 -0.67 -5.81
N GLU A 103 5.26 -1.50 -6.18
CA GLU A 103 5.21 -2.93 -5.84
C GLU A 103 5.24 -3.16 -4.32
N ILE A 104 6.15 -2.48 -3.62
CA ILE A 104 6.34 -2.63 -2.18
C ILE A 104 5.08 -2.17 -1.44
N ILE A 105 4.54 -1.02 -1.84
CA ILE A 105 3.29 -0.45 -1.29
C ILE A 105 2.15 -1.43 -1.50
N TYR A 106 1.94 -1.91 -2.74
CA TYR A 106 0.87 -2.88 -3.02
C TYR A 106 1.02 -4.18 -2.25
N ARG A 107 2.23 -4.73 -2.12
CA ARG A 107 2.46 -5.94 -1.30
C ARG A 107 2.08 -5.70 0.15
N LYS A 108 2.48 -4.56 0.71
CA LYS A 108 2.18 -4.20 2.10
C LYS A 108 0.69 -4.06 2.32
N GLU A 109 -0.01 -3.37 1.42
CA GLU A 109 -1.44 -3.12 1.51
C GLU A 109 -2.27 -4.39 1.29
N LEU A 110 -1.89 -5.23 0.32
CA LEU A 110 -2.48 -6.57 0.15
C LEU A 110 -2.31 -7.44 1.40
N THR A 111 -1.13 -7.40 2.03
CA THR A 111 -0.88 -8.15 3.27
C THR A 111 -1.71 -7.61 4.42
N LEU A 112 -1.82 -6.28 4.55
CA LEU A 112 -2.66 -5.63 5.54
C LEU A 112 -4.12 -6.06 5.40
N HIS A 113 -4.69 -5.98 4.19
CA HIS A 113 -6.09 -6.37 3.98
C HIS A 113 -6.32 -7.86 4.20
N LYS A 114 -5.32 -8.72 3.94
CA LYS A 114 -5.40 -10.14 4.30
C LYS A 114 -5.51 -10.34 5.81
N ASP A 115 -4.77 -9.56 6.60
CA ASP A 115 -4.87 -9.61 8.06
C ASP A 115 -6.20 -9.02 8.53
N GLU A 116 -6.67 -7.93 7.94
CA GLU A 116 -8.01 -7.39 8.24
C GLU A 116 -9.14 -8.40 7.95
N LEU A 117 -9.05 -9.20 6.88
CA LEU A 117 -10.02 -10.26 6.60
C LEU A 117 -10.05 -11.31 7.72
N LYS A 118 -8.89 -11.66 8.29
CA LYS A 118 -8.81 -12.58 9.44
C LYS A 118 -9.42 -11.93 10.68
N ASP A 119 -9.11 -10.67 10.94
CA ASP A 119 -9.63 -9.93 12.10
C ASP A 119 -11.17 -9.84 12.06
N VAL A 120 -11.74 -9.60 10.87
CA VAL A 120 -13.20 -9.62 10.69
C VAL A 120 -13.78 -10.99 10.96
N LEU A 121 -13.13 -12.07 10.48
CA LEU A 121 -13.58 -13.43 10.75
C LEU A 121 -13.51 -13.79 12.24
N GLU A 122 -12.44 -13.40 12.93
CA GLU A 122 -12.30 -13.62 14.37
C GLU A 122 -13.33 -12.81 15.18
N SER A 123 -13.58 -11.57 14.77
CA SER A 123 -14.59 -10.72 15.39
C SER A 123 -16.00 -11.30 15.18
N ALA A 124 -16.32 -11.77 13.96
CA ALA A 124 -17.58 -12.43 13.68
C ALA A 124 -17.80 -13.66 14.59
N LYS A 125 -16.76 -14.48 14.79
CA LYS A 125 -16.82 -15.63 15.72
C LYS A 125 -17.09 -15.20 17.16
N LYS A 126 -16.48 -14.11 17.63
CA LYS A 126 -16.72 -13.57 18.99
C LYS A 126 -18.15 -13.08 19.13
N VAL A 127 -18.63 -12.27 18.19
CA VAL A 127 -20.02 -11.75 18.19
C VAL A 127 -21.02 -12.91 18.22
N VAL A 128 -20.81 -13.91 17.36
CA VAL A 128 -21.65 -15.11 17.32
C VAL A 128 -21.61 -15.89 18.63
N ALA A 129 -20.42 -16.10 19.21
CA ALA A 129 -20.30 -16.84 20.47
C ALA A 129 -21.07 -16.16 21.61
N VAL A 130 -21.12 -14.82 21.63
CA VAL A 130 -21.90 -14.07 22.62
C VAL A 130 -23.41 -14.13 22.32
N LYS A 131 -23.84 -13.80 21.10
CA LYS A 131 -25.28 -13.74 20.76
C LYS A 131 -25.96 -15.10 20.74
N SER A 132 -25.22 -16.16 20.40
CA SER A 132 -25.73 -17.53 20.38
C SER A 132 -25.41 -18.33 21.64
N ALA A 133 -24.96 -17.69 22.72
CA ALA A 133 -24.54 -18.37 23.96
C ALA A 133 -25.66 -19.27 24.53
N ASP A 134 -26.91 -18.77 24.56
CA ASP A 134 -28.06 -19.52 25.07
C ASP A 134 -28.42 -20.72 24.17
N ASP A 135 -28.35 -20.54 22.85
CA ASP A 135 -28.61 -21.61 21.88
C ASP A 135 -27.51 -22.69 21.91
N LEU A 136 -26.25 -22.29 22.07
CA LEU A 136 -25.11 -23.19 22.25
C LEU A 136 -25.24 -23.98 23.55
N LYS A 137 -25.65 -23.32 24.63
CA LYS A 137 -25.93 -23.97 25.91
C LYS A 137 -27.08 -24.96 25.79
N LEU A 138 -28.19 -24.56 25.16
CA LEU A 138 -29.32 -25.44 24.87
C LEU A 138 -28.88 -26.70 24.10
N GLN A 139 -28.07 -26.53 23.06
CA GLN A 139 -27.56 -27.64 22.27
C GLN A 139 -26.67 -28.58 23.11
N SER A 140 -25.81 -28.01 23.96
CA SER A 140 -24.95 -28.78 24.88
C SER A 140 -25.77 -29.57 25.91
N ASP A 141 -26.72 -28.91 26.57
CA ASP A 141 -27.57 -29.49 27.61
C ASP A 141 -28.40 -30.66 27.03
N VAL A 142 -28.99 -30.48 25.84
CA VAL A 142 -29.75 -31.56 25.16
C VAL A 142 -28.84 -32.73 24.80
N LYS A 143 -27.63 -32.47 24.29
CA LYS A 143 -26.67 -33.52 23.92
C LYS A 143 -26.22 -34.34 25.13
N GLU A 144 -25.98 -33.68 26.26
CA GLU A 144 -25.64 -34.35 27.52
C GLU A 144 -26.78 -35.25 27.99
N LEU A 145 -28.02 -34.72 28.03
CA LEU A 145 -29.20 -35.50 28.43
C LEU A 145 -29.47 -36.69 27.51
N VAL A 146 -29.27 -36.53 26.20
CA VAL A 146 -29.37 -37.63 25.22
C VAL A 146 -28.31 -38.70 25.48
N SER A 147 -27.08 -38.29 25.81
CA SER A 147 -26.00 -39.23 26.14
C SER A 147 -26.32 -40.00 27.44
N GLN A 148 -26.84 -39.32 28.47
CA GLN A 148 -27.29 -39.98 29.69
C GLN A 148 -28.44 -40.96 29.42
N LEU A 149 -29.39 -40.58 28.56
CA LEU A 149 -30.51 -41.46 28.16
C LEU A 149 -29.99 -42.72 27.45
N GLU A 150 -29.02 -42.57 26.54
CA GLU A 150 -28.40 -43.70 25.85
C GLU A 150 -27.72 -44.66 26.84
N ILE A 151 -26.92 -44.14 27.77
CA ILE A 151 -26.26 -44.97 28.80
C ILE A 151 -27.30 -45.73 29.64
N GLN A 152 -28.39 -45.08 30.04
CA GLN A 152 -29.43 -45.71 30.86
C GLN A 152 -30.20 -46.80 30.12
N VAL A 153 -30.56 -46.56 28.84
CA VAL A 153 -31.36 -47.51 28.06
C VAL A 153 -30.53 -48.71 27.60
N THR A 154 -29.23 -48.53 27.41
CA THR A 154 -28.30 -49.58 26.97
C THR A 154 -27.58 -50.32 28.10
N ASP A 155 -27.86 -50.00 29.38
CA ASP A 155 -27.29 -50.69 30.53
C ASP A 155 -27.58 -52.21 30.45
N PRO A 156 -26.54 -53.07 30.31
CA PRO A 156 -26.70 -54.51 30.18
C PRO A 156 -27.41 -55.15 31.38
N SER A 157 -27.33 -54.53 32.55
CA SER A 157 -27.89 -55.04 33.80
C SER A 157 -29.39 -54.72 33.94
N ARG A 158 -29.87 -53.67 33.26
CA ARG A 158 -31.25 -53.17 33.32
C ARG A 158 -31.67 -52.55 31.97
N PRO A 159 -31.80 -53.35 30.91
CA PRO A 159 -32.10 -52.83 29.58
C PRO A 159 -33.52 -52.26 29.50
N GLY A 160 -33.68 -51.14 28.79
CA GLY A 160 -34.99 -50.55 28.49
C GLY A 160 -35.30 -49.22 29.17
N PHE A 161 -36.54 -48.76 29.00
CA PHE A 161 -37.00 -47.45 29.48
C PHE A 161 -37.58 -47.58 30.90
N GLY A 162 -36.69 -47.66 31.89
CA GLY A 162 -37.07 -47.60 33.31
C GLY A 162 -37.40 -46.17 33.78
N LYS A 163 -37.76 -46.02 35.06
CA LYS A 163 -38.16 -44.73 35.67
C LYS A 163 -37.19 -43.58 35.37
N ARG A 164 -35.88 -43.80 35.46
CA ARG A 164 -34.87 -42.76 35.18
C ARG A 164 -34.81 -42.36 33.70
N ALA A 165 -35.00 -43.29 32.77
CA ALA A 165 -35.07 -42.98 31.35
C ALA A 165 -36.31 -42.12 31.02
N THR A 166 -37.45 -42.41 31.67
CA THR A 166 -38.66 -41.58 31.56
C THR A 166 -38.46 -40.18 32.13
N GLU A 167 -37.77 -40.05 33.28
CA GLU A 167 -37.38 -38.76 33.85
C GLU A 167 -36.48 -37.96 32.90
N LEU A 168 -35.45 -38.60 32.30
CA LEU A 168 -34.58 -37.97 31.32
C LEU A 168 -35.35 -37.50 30.08
N LEU A 169 -36.31 -38.27 29.56
CA LEU A 169 -37.17 -37.84 28.46
C LEU A 169 -38.01 -36.61 28.83
N ALA A 170 -38.52 -36.54 30.07
CA ALA A 170 -39.24 -35.38 30.57
C ALA A 170 -38.34 -34.15 30.73
N GLU A 171 -37.11 -34.34 31.24
CA GLU A 171 -36.09 -33.30 31.33
C GLU A 171 -35.72 -32.75 29.94
N ILE A 172 -35.48 -33.63 28.96
CA ILE A 172 -35.20 -33.26 27.57
C ILE A 172 -36.38 -32.47 26.97
N SER A 173 -37.61 -32.96 27.16
CA SER A 173 -38.81 -32.28 26.68
C SER A 173 -38.97 -30.87 27.28
N LYS A 174 -38.65 -30.72 28.58
CA LYS A 174 -38.67 -29.43 29.28
C LYS A 174 -37.61 -28.48 28.71
N VAL A 175 -36.39 -28.95 28.51
CA VAL A 175 -35.29 -28.14 27.93
C VAL A 175 -35.61 -27.72 26.50
N LEU A 176 -36.17 -28.64 25.69
CA LEU A 176 -36.60 -28.36 24.32
C LEU A 176 -37.84 -27.47 24.24
N GLY A 177 -38.64 -27.36 25.31
CA GLY A 177 -39.87 -26.58 25.35
C GLY A 177 -41.01 -27.16 24.50
N LYS A 178 -40.89 -28.42 24.05
CA LYS A 178 -41.90 -29.16 23.29
C LYS A 178 -42.04 -30.58 23.83
N PRO A 179 -43.27 -31.13 23.89
CA PRO A 179 -43.49 -32.53 24.27
C PRO A 179 -42.84 -33.48 23.26
N LEU A 180 -42.14 -34.50 23.76
CA LEU A 180 -41.76 -35.66 22.96
C LEU A 180 -42.99 -36.55 22.77
N THR A 181 -43.11 -37.16 21.59
CA THR A 181 -44.22 -38.09 21.32
C THR A 181 -43.89 -39.42 21.97
N GLU A 182 -44.80 -39.95 22.77
CA GLU A 182 -44.61 -41.27 23.36
C GLU A 182 -44.54 -42.33 22.26
N LEU A 183 -43.45 -43.08 22.26
CA LEU A 183 -43.23 -44.19 21.34
C LEU A 183 -43.53 -45.50 22.04
N SER A 184 -44.49 -46.26 21.51
CA SER A 184 -44.76 -47.63 21.96
C SER A 184 -43.97 -48.60 21.08
N HIS A 185 -42.73 -48.91 21.47
CA HIS A 185 -41.90 -49.93 20.80
C HIS A 185 -41.46 -50.99 21.80
N LYS A 186 -41.59 -52.27 21.43
CA LYS A 186 -41.14 -53.41 22.25
C LYS A 186 -39.62 -53.57 22.30
N ASP A 187 -38.92 -52.98 21.33
CA ASP A 187 -37.46 -53.03 21.22
C ASP A 187 -36.84 -51.71 21.69
N ALA A 188 -36.10 -51.77 22.80
CA ALA A 188 -35.56 -50.59 23.48
C ALA A 188 -34.48 -49.84 22.66
N PRO A 189 -33.51 -50.51 22.01
CA PRO A 189 -32.59 -49.87 21.06
C PRO A 189 -33.30 -49.14 19.92
N GLN A 190 -34.33 -49.75 19.32
CA GLN A 190 -35.09 -49.12 18.25
C GLN A 190 -35.89 -47.90 18.74
N ALA A 191 -36.50 -47.99 19.93
CA ALA A 191 -37.16 -46.85 20.57
C ALA A 191 -36.18 -45.71 20.88
N LEU A 192 -34.97 -46.01 21.40
CA LEU A 192 -33.93 -45.02 21.64
C LEU A 192 -33.52 -44.29 20.37
N ARG A 193 -33.35 -45.00 19.26
CA ARG A 193 -33.02 -44.39 17.96
C ARG A 193 -34.11 -43.41 17.51
N LEU A 194 -35.38 -43.81 17.59
CA LEU A 194 -36.50 -42.96 17.20
C LEU A 194 -36.66 -41.74 18.12
N TYR A 195 -36.40 -41.88 19.43
CA TYR A 195 -36.36 -40.74 20.35
C TYR A 195 -35.22 -39.78 20.00
N LYS A 196 -34.01 -40.29 19.69
CA LYS A 196 -32.89 -39.46 19.22
C LYS A 196 -33.25 -38.69 17.95
N GLU A 197 -33.83 -39.36 16.96
CA GLU A 197 -34.29 -38.72 15.71
C GLU A 197 -35.35 -37.63 15.98
N GLN A 198 -36.29 -37.87 16.89
CA GLN A 198 -37.29 -36.87 17.27
C GLN A 198 -36.68 -35.67 18.00
N ILE A 199 -35.77 -35.92 18.95
CA ILE A 199 -35.05 -34.89 19.71
C ILE A 199 -34.23 -34.02 18.75
N ASP A 200 -33.46 -34.66 17.86
CA ASP A 200 -32.66 -33.96 16.86
C ASP A 200 -33.54 -33.13 15.93
N LYS A 201 -34.69 -33.65 15.49
CA LYS A 201 -35.62 -32.89 14.65
C LYS A 201 -36.14 -31.64 15.36
N ILE A 202 -36.59 -31.79 16.61
CA ILE A 202 -37.13 -30.67 17.40
C ILE A 202 -36.04 -29.63 17.68
N LEU A 203 -34.85 -30.08 18.07
CA LEU A 203 -33.70 -29.23 18.34
C LEU A 203 -33.30 -28.47 17.07
N ASN A 204 -33.17 -29.15 15.93
CA ASN A 204 -32.81 -28.52 14.66
C ASN A 204 -33.87 -27.53 14.17
N GLU A 205 -35.16 -27.82 14.32
CA GLU A 205 -36.24 -26.88 13.99
C GLU A 205 -36.18 -25.62 14.85
N ARG A 206 -35.91 -25.77 16.15
CA ARG A 206 -35.76 -24.64 17.09
C ARG A 206 -34.53 -23.82 16.75
N LEU A 207 -33.40 -24.47 16.49
CA LEU A 207 -32.14 -23.80 16.17
C LEU A 207 -32.14 -23.12 14.80
N LYS A 208 -32.84 -23.67 13.80
CA LYS A 208 -32.90 -23.10 12.44
C LYS A 208 -33.45 -21.67 12.40
N ASN A 209 -34.40 -21.35 13.28
CA ASN A 209 -34.99 -20.01 13.38
C ASN A 209 -34.43 -19.20 14.57
N SER A 210 -33.46 -19.75 15.30
CA SER A 210 -32.81 -19.12 16.46
C SER A 210 -31.65 -18.20 16.06
N GLU A 211 -31.02 -17.58 17.04
CA GLU A 211 -29.83 -16.77 16.84
C GLU A 211 -28.66 -17.62 16.34
N LEU A 212 -28.54 -18.89 16.74
CA LEU A 212 -27.55 -19.83 16.21
C LEU A 212 -27.73 -20.09 14.71
N GLY A 213 -28.97 -20.17 14.23
CA GLY A 213 -29.27 -20.37 12.81
C GLY A 213 -28.81 -19.17 11.97
N LYS A 214 -29.11 -17.95 12.43
CA LYS A 214 -28.65 -16.71 11.79
C LYS A 214 -27.13 -16.57 11.86
N ALA A 215 -26.53 -16.91 13.01
CA ALA A 215 -25.10 -16.91 13.23
C ALA A 215 -24.35 -17.84 12.26
N GLN A 216 -24.87 -19.04 12.00
CA GLN A 216 -24.24 -19.97 11.08
C GLN A 216 -24.27 -19.44 9.64
N ILE A 217 -25.35 -18.79 9.22
CA ILE A 217 -25.44 -18.14 7.90
C ILE A 217 -24.39 -17.02 7.80
N LEU A 218 -24.29 -16.15 8.80
CA LEU A 218 -23.28 -15.10 8.85
C LEU A 218 -21.87 -15.69 8.78
N LEU A 219 -21.52 -16.65 9.63
CA LEU A 219 -20.20 -17.24 9.66
C LEU A 219 -19.84 -17.92 8.33
N ASN A 220 -20.78 -18.62 7.70
CA ASN A 220 -20.56 -19.23 6.40
C ASN A 220 -20.29 -18.18 5.33
N ASN A 221 -21.07 -17.10 5.29
CA ASN A 221 -20.90 -16.01 4.33
C ASN A 221 -19.56 -15.28 4.53
N VAL A 222 -19.27 -14.86 5.77
CA VAL A 222 -18.03 -14.18 6.13
C VAL A 222 -16.81 -15.06 5.84
N THR A 223 -16.86 -16.34 6.22
CA THR A 223 -15.76 -17.28 5.97
C THR A 223 -15.54 -17.50 4.47
N ALA A 224 -16.62 -17.72 3.71
CA ALA A 224 -16.52 -17.95 2.27
C ALA A 224 -15.95 -16.74 1.53
N ALA A 225 -16.47 -15.53 1.82
CA ALA A 225 -16.00 -14.30 1.22
C ALA A 225 -14.56 -13.96 1.61
N ALA A 226 -14.21 -14.08 2.90
CA ALA A 226 -12.85 -13.81 3.38
C ALA A 226 -11.83 -14.79 2.79
N ASN A 227 -12.16 -16.08 2.68
CA ASN A 227 -11.30 -17.06 2.05
C ASN A 227 -11.16 -16.83 0.55
N ALA A 228 -12.27 -16.55 -0.15
CA ALA A 228 -12.24 -16.27 -1.58
C ALA A 228 -11.35 -15.06 -1.89
N GLN A 229 -11.46 -13.98 -1.10
CA GLN A 229 -10.64 -12.80 -1.27
C GLN A 229 -9.17 -13.04 -0.87
N SER A 230 -8.93 -13.77 0.22
CA SER A 230 -7.56 -14.16 0.62
C SER A 230 -6.84 -14.97 -0.47
N VAL A 231 -7.56 -15.85 -1.18
CA VAL A 231 -7.01 -16.60 -2.32
C VAL A 231 -6.63 -15.67 -3.47
N LYS A 232 -7.43 -14.63 -3.77
CA LYS A 232 -7.07 -13.64 -4.80
C LYS A 232 -5.81 -12.88 -4.40
N ILE A 233 -5.73 -12.42 -3.14
CA ILE A 233 -4.55 -11.75 -2.59
C ILE A 233 -3.31 -12.66 -2.72
N ASP A 234 -3.43 -13.93 -2.32
CA ASP A 234 -2.33 -14.88 -2.38
C ASP A 234 -1.87 -15.15 -3.82
N LYS A 235 -2.79 -15.23 -4.78
CA LYS A 235 -2.41 -15.35 -6.21
C LYS A 235 -1.55 -14.17 -6.67
N VAL A 236 -1.87 -12.94 -6.24
CA VAL A 236 -1.08 -11.76 -6.59
C VAL A 236 0.28 -11.77 -5.88
N LEU A 237 0.30 -12.09 -4.59
CA LEU A 237 1.55 -12.11 -3.79
C LEU A 237 2.51 -13.23 -4.19
N GLN A 238 1.99 -14.44 -4.43
CA GLN A 238 2.75 -15.65 -4.79
C GLN A 238 3.21 -15.66 -6.25
N GLY A 239 2.63 -14.82 -7.11
CA GLY A 239 3.09 -14.66 -8.50
C GLY A 239 4.58 -14.32 -8.59
N GLY A 240 5.21 -13.83 -7.51
CA GLY A 240 6.66 -13.72 -7.33
C GLY A 240 7.35 -12.68 -8.21
N ARG A 241 6.71 -12.28 -9.31
CA ARG A 241 7.16 -11.27 -10.27
C ARG A 241 6.52 -9.94 -9.92
N GLY A 242 7.33 -8.91 -9.71
CA GLY A 242 6.86 -7.55 -9.41
C GLY A 242 5.89 -6.98 -10.45
N GLU A 243 5.95 -7.47 -11.68
CA GLU A 243 5.04 -7.11 -12.78
C GLU A 243 3.58 -7.52 -12.52
N ILE A 244 3.34 -8.71 -11.94
CA ILE A 244 1.98 -9.18 -11.62
C ILE A 244 1.35 -8.26 -10.56
N ILE A 245 2.14 -7.85 -9.57
CA ILE A 245 1.68 -6.97 -8.49
C ILE A 245 1.43 -5.57 -9.00
N ARG A 246 2.30 -5.02 -9.86
CA ARG A 246 2.06 -3.71 -10.46
C ARG A 246 0.81 -3.69 -11.33
N THR A 247 0.55 -4.76 -12.07
CA THR A 247 -0.59 -4.85 -13.00
C THR A 247 -1.91 -5.12 -12.29
N HIS A 248 -1.93 -6.04 -11.32
CA HIS A 248 -3.17 -6.49 -10.68
C HIS A 248 -3.36 -6.01 -9.24
N GLY A 249 -2.30 -5.47 -8.60
CA GLY A 249 -2.31 -5.07 -7.19
C GLY A 249 -3.39 -4.05 -6.90
N TYR A 250 -3.47 -2.96 -7.67
CA TYR A 250 -4.49 -1.92 -7.49
C TYR A 250 -5.92 -2.49 -7.43
N SER A 251 -6.31 -3.26 -8.45
CA SER A 251 -7.67 -3.82 -8.54
C SER A 251 -7.98 -4.76 -7.37
N VAL A 252 -7.01 -5.61 -6.99
CA VAL A 252 -7.23 -6.58 -5.91
C VAL A 252 -7.25 -5.89 -4.55
N ILE A 253 -6.46 -4.83 -4.34
CA ILE A 253 -6.55 -4.01 -3.13
C ILE A 253 -7.96 -3.37 -3.07
N GLN A 254 -8.48 -2.84 -4.17
CA GLN A 254 -9.76 -2.15 -4.18
C GLN A 254 -10.90 -3.11 -3.83
N GLU A 255 -10.92 -4.26 -4.50
CA GLU A 255 -11.83 -5.36 -4.17
C GLU A 255 -11.69 -5.82 -2.70
N SER A 256 -10.48 -5.78 -2.14
CA SER A 256 -10.24 -6.16 -0.74
C SER A 256 -10.85 -5.16 0.22
N VAL A 257 -10.69 -3.85 -0.02
CA VAL A 257 -11.31 -2.80 0.79
C VAL A 257 -12.83 -2.91 0.76
N ASP A 258 -13.42 -3.09 -0.42
CA ASP A 258 -14.86 -3.26 -0.59
C ASP A 258 -15.36 -4.51 0.15
N THR A 259 -14.64 -5.62 0.02
CA THR A 259 -14.97 -6.88 0.70
C THR A 259 -14.87 -6.73 2.21
N VAL A 260 -13.77 -6.18 2.73
CA VAL A 260 -13.59 -5.98 4.18
C VAL A 260 -14.72 -5.10 4.73
N ASN A 261 -15.00 -3.96 4.10
CA ASN A 261 -16.05 -3.05 4.56
C ASN A 261 -17.45 -3.68 4.49
N ALA A 262 -17.75 -4.46 3.44
CA ALA A 262 -18.99 -5.21 3.35
C ALA A 262 -19.13 -6.23 4.48
N LEU A 263 -18.08 -7.01 4.76
CA LEU A 263 -18.08 -8.00 5.84
C LEU A 263 -18.19 -7.34 7.22
N ARG A 264 -17.46 -6.25 7.47
CA ARG A 264 -17.59 -5.46 8.70
C ARG A 264 -19.01 -4.95 8.88
N THR A 265 -19.66 -4.53 7.79
CA THR A 265 -21.06 -4.08 7.82
C THR A 265 -22.02 -5.21 8.15
N GLU A 266 -21.83 -6.40 7.58
CA GLU A 266 -22.64 -7.57 7.92
C GLU A 266 -22.49 -7.98 9.39
N VAL A 267 -21.25 -8.00 9.89
CA VAL A 267 -20.97 -8.31 11.30
C VAL A 267 -21.56 -7.25 12.23
N ALA A 268 -21.43 -5.96 11.90
CA ALA A 268 -22.01 -4.87 12.69
C ALA A 268 -23.54 -4.95 12.74
N LYS A 269 -24.19 -5.20 11.59
CA LYS A 269 -25.65 -5.40 11.52
C LYS A 269 -26.11 -6.60 12.35
N TYR A 270 -25.34 -7.68 12.38
CA TYR A 270 -25.67 -8.84 13.20
C TYR A 270 -25.40 -8.58 14.69
N ALA A 271 -24.32 -7.89 15.03
CA ALA A 271 -24.01 -7.50 16.40
C ALA A 271 -25.12 -6.64 16.99
N ASP A 272 -25.55 -5.60 16.27
CA ASP A 272 -26.56 -4.62 16.68
C ASP A 272 -26.22 -3.93 18.03
N ASP A 273 -24.93 -3.88 18.34
CA ASP A 273 -24.36 -3.33 19.58
C ASP A 273 -22.90 -2.90 19.32
N GLU A 274 -22.61 -1.60 19.52
CA GLU A 274 -21.28 -1.03 19.34
C GLU A 274 -20.27 -1.49 20.39
N GLU A 275 -20.72 -1.86 21.60
CA GLU A 275 -19.82 -2.42 22.63
C GLU A 275 -19.36 -3.83 22.24
N LEU A 276 -20.21 -4.58 21.52
CA LEU A 276 -19.91 -5.91 21.04
C LEU A 276 -19.08 -5.90 19.76
N TYR A 277 -19.31 -4.93 18.88
CA TYR A 277 -18.55 -4.77 17.65
C TYR A 277 -18.48 -3.31 17.18
N LYS A 278 -17.29 -2.73 17.26
CA LYS A 278 -17.01 -1.38 16.75
C LYS A 278 -16.65 -1.44 15.27
N PHE A 279 -17.49 -0.83 14.43
CA PHE A 279 -17.19 -0.68 13.01
C PHE A 279 -16.12 0.39 12.80
N GLU A 280 -15.00 0.00 12.20
CA GLU A 280 -14.00 0.93 11.69
C GLU A 280 -13.84 0.70 10.19
N PRO A 281 -13.98 1.72 9.32
CA PRO A 281 -13.87 1.53 7.88
C PRO A 281 -12.41 1.33 7.46
N THR A 282 -12.17 0.32 6.63
CA THR A 282 -10.89 0.18 5.92
C THR A 282 -10.82 1.22 4.81
N LYS A 283 -9.66 1.86 4.68
CA LYS A 283 -9.37 2.85 3.63
C LYS A 283 -8.45 2.25 2.58
N PHE A 284 -8.58 2.75 1.36
CA PHE A 284 -7.73 2.41 0.23
C PHE A 284 -6.59 3.43 0.13
N GLY A 285 -5.39 3.05 0.61
CA GLY A 285 -4.20 3.91 0.57
C GLY A 285 -3.59 4.01 -0.83
N ALA A 286 -3.79 2.98 -1.66
CA ALA A 286 -3.31 2.92 -3.03
C ALA A 286 -3.87 4.02 -3.97
N GLU A 287 -5.03 4.63 -3.66
CA GLU A 287 -5.60 5.76 -4.44
C GLU A 287 -4.75 7.03 -4.37
N GLU A 288 -3.86 7.11 -3.40
CA GLU A 288 -2.98 8.27 -3.22
C GLU A 288 -1.63 8.09 -3.93
N ILE A 289 -1.33 6.89 -4.44
CA ILE A 289 -0.10 6.62 -5.19
C ILE A 289 -0.08 7.49 -6.45
N GLY A 290 1.08 8.11 -6.73
CA GLY A 290 1.24 9.05 -7.82
C GLY A 290 0.87 10.49 -7.47
N LYS A 291 0.31 10.76 -6.29
CA LYS A 291 0.16 12.13 -5.75
C LYS A 291 1.45 12.56 -5.07
N ILE A 292 1.89 13.78 -5.36
CA ILE A 292 3.11 14.37 -4.78
C ILE A 292 3.07 14.32 -3.25
N THR A 293 1.95 14.71 -2.63
CA THR A 293 1.79 14.73 -1.16
C THR A 293 2.00 13.34 -0.55
N TYR A 294 1.47 12.30 -1.18
CA TYR A 294 1.64 10.93 -0.75
C TYR A 294 3.10 10.48 -0.88
N ALA A 295 3.75 10.72 -2.03
CA ALA A 295 5.14 10.36 -2.23
C ALA A 295 6.06 11.00 -1.17
N PHE A 296 5.84 12.27 -0.82
CA PHE A 296 6.60 12.93 0.24
C PHE A 296 6.28 12.38 1.64
N SER A 297 5.00 12.20 1.97
CA SER A 297 4.57 11.69 3.28
C SER A 297 5.11 10.27 3.52
N GLU A 298 4.88 9.36 2.57
CA GLU A 298 5.33 7.98 2.66
C GLU A 298 6.83 7.85 2.53
N GLY A 299 7.45 8.60 1.62
CA GLY A 299 8.89 8.58 1.43
C GLY A 299 9.64 8.95 2.70
N TRP A 300 9.33 10.11 3.28
CA TRP A 300 10.03 10.59 4.47
C TRP A 300 9.52 9.96 5.77
N GLY A 301 8.30 9.42 5.79
CA GLY A 301 7.76 8.67 6.92
C GLY A 301 8.32 7.26 7.00
N ASN A 302 8.10 6.47 5.96
CA ASN A 302 8.28 5.01 5.96
C ASN A 302 9.51 4.54 5.14
N TYR A 303 9.95 5.29 4.13
CA TYR A 303 11.00 4.86 3.18
C TYR A 303 12.22 5.79 3.11
N LYS A 304 12.67 6.29 4.27
CA LYS A 304 13.70 7.34 4.38
C LYS A 304 14.97 7.10 3.56
N PHE A 305 15.51 5.88 3.58
CA PHE A 305 16.73 5.55 2.83
C PHE A 305 16.52 5.67 1.31
N ILE A 306 15.40 5.18 0.81
CA ILE A 306 15.02 5.26 -0.60
C ILE A 306 14.79 6.72 -0.98
N SER A 307 14.11 7.49 -0.13
CA SER A 307 13.90 8.92 -0.35
C SER A 307 15.21 9.70 -0.43
N ILE A 308 16.18 9.44 0.45
CA ILE A 308 17.51 10.07 0.36
C ILE A 308 18.17 9.77 -0.99
N PHE A 309 18.13 8.50 -1.43
CA PHE A 309 18.71 8.11 -2.71
C PHE A 309 18.02 8.81 -3.89
N ILE A 310 16.69 8.82 -3.93
CA ILE A 310 15.90 9.50 -4.97
C ILE A 310 16.17 11.00 -4.94
N THR A 311 16.30 11.61 -3.76
CA THR A 311 16.61 13.03 -3.63
C THR A 311 17.96 13.37 -4.26
N ILE A 312 18.99 12.58 -3.98
CA ILE A 312 20.31 12.75 -4.59
C ILE A 312 20.22 12.62 -6.11
N LEU A 313 19.52 11.59 -6.60
CA LEU A 313 19.32 11.37 -8.04
C LEU A 313 18.65 12.58 -8.71
N CYS A 314 17.54 13.07 -8.16
CA CYS A 314 16.80 14.22 -8.69
C CYS A 314 17.68 15.48 -8.74
N LEU A 315 18.40 15.76 -7.66
CA LEU A 315 19.28 16.94 -7.60
C LEU A 315 20.45 16.83 -8.58
N ILE A 316 21.03 15.64 -8.76
CA ILE A 316 22.12 15.43 -9.73
C ILE A 316 21.62 15.69 -11.16
N ILE A 317 20.44 15.20 -11.51
CA ILE A 317 19.89 15.37 -12.86
C ILE A 317 19.81 16.86 -13.23
N ASP A 318 19.30 17.70 -12.33
CA ASP A 318 19.09 19.13 -12.63
C ASP A 318 20.33 19.99 -12.38
N LEU A 319 21.21 19.61 -11.43
CA LEU A 319 22.32 20.46 -10.97
C LEU A 319 23.70 20.01 -11.44
N ALA A 320 23.89 18.80 -11.98
CA ALA A 320 25.22 18.34 -12.39
C ALA A 320 25.87 19.26 -13.45
N ALA A 321 25.11 19.63 -14.48
CA ALA A 321 25.61 20.50 -15.55
C ALA A 321 25.95 21.93 -15.06
N PRO A 322 25.09 22.67 -14.33
CA PRO A 322 25.45 23.98 -13.81
C PRO A 322 26.60 23.93 -12.79
N LEU A 323 26.64 22.92 -11.90
CA LEU A 323 27.75 22.77 -10.95
C LEU A 323 29.07 22.48 -11.67
N TYR A 324 29.05 21.67 -12.74
CA TYR A 324 30.23 21.44 -13.57
C TYR A 324 30.74 22.74 -14.21
N LEU A 325 29.85 23.58 -14.74
CA LEU A 325 30.24 24.88 -15.31
C LEU A 325 30.88 25.79 -14.25
N ILE A 326 30.27 25.87 -13.06
CA ILE A 326 30.77 26.72 -11.97
C ILE A 326 32.14 26.26 -11.49
N PHE A 327 32.30 24.97 -11.17
CA PHE A 327 33.50 24.48 -10.52
C PHE A 327 34.61 24.12 -11.50
N VAL A 328 34.30 23.42 -12.59
CA VAL A 328 35.32 22.89 -13.50
C VAL A 328 35.68 23.91 -14.58
N VAL A 329 34.70 24.54 -15.22
CA VAL A 329 34.99 25.59 -16.22
C VAL A 329 35.47 26.87 -15.53
N GLY A 330 34.87 27.24 -14.39
CA GLY A 330 35.30 28.38 -13.60
C GLY A 330 36.76 28.30 -13.15
N ASP A 331 37.23 27.14 -12.68
CA ASP A 331 38.64 26.94 -12.32
C ASP A 331 39.59 27.12 -13.53
N ARG A 332 39.23 26.58 -14.70
CA ARG A 332 40.01 26.76 -15.94
C ARG A 332 40.10 28.22 -16.36
N VAL A 333 38.98 28.95 -16.30
CA VAL A 333 38.94 30.38 -16.64
C VAL A 333 39.85 31.19 -15.69
N LYS A 334 39.82 30.89 -14.39
CA LYS A 334 40.70 31.53 -13.39
C LYS A 334 42.17 31.28 -13.68
N LYS A 335 42.57 30.02 -13.87
CA LYS A 335 43.97 29.64 -14.18
C LYS A 335 44.51 30.30 -15.44
N LEU A 336 43.68 30.40 -16.49
CA LEU A 336 44.08 31.07 -17.75
C LEU A 336 44.24 32.59 -17.57
N ALA A 337 43.35 33.23 -16.79
CA ALA A 337 43.47 34.65 -16.48
C ALA A 337 44.75 34.96 -15.68
N GLU A 338 45.09 34.13 -14.69
CA GLU A 338 46.33 34.26 -13.91
C GLU A 338 47.59 34.08 -14.76
N LYS A 339 47.58 33.08 -15.66
CA LYS A 339 48.68 32.84 -16.61
C LYS A 339 48.90 34.03 -17.52
N ASN A 340 47.82 34.61 -18.07
CA ASN A 340 47.89 35.78 -18.95
C ASN A 340 48.40 37.03 -18.22
N ASN A 341 47.94 37.28 -16.98
CA ASN A 341 48.44 38.39 -16.16
C ASN A 341 49.93 38.24 -15.83
N THR A 342 50.38 37.02 -15.52
CA THR A 342 51.80 36.75 -15.23
C THR A 342 52.67 36.94 -16.46
N SER A 343 52.23 36.49 -17.65
CA SER A 343 52.96 36.73 -18.89
C SER A 343 53.04 38.20 -19.28
N ASN A 344 51.96 38.97 -19.06
CA ASN A 344 51.95 40.40 -19.36
C ASN A 344 52.88 41.19 -18.43
N ARG A 345 52.93 40.85 -17.13
CA ARG A 345 53.89 41.43 -16.18
C ARG A 345 55.33 41.17 -16.58
N ARG A 346 55.67 39.94 -17.01
CA ARG A 346 57.02 39.60 -17.48
C ARG A 346 57.44 40.40 -18.72
N ARG A 347 56.52 40.64 -19.65
CA ARG A 347 56.78 41.45 -20.86
C ARG A 347 56.95 42.93 -20.55
N ALA A 348 56.13 43.48 -19.66
CA ALA A 348 56.27 44.87 -19.24
C ALA A 348 57.61 45.12 -18.53
N ALA A 349 58.08 44.14 -17.73
CA ALA A 349 59.38 44.23 -17.07
C ALA A 349 60.58 44.08 -18.03
N SER A 350 60.44 43.31 -19.12
CA SER A 350 61.50 43.22 -20.13
C SER A 350 61.59 44.45 -21.02
N SER A 351 60.46 45.13 -21.32
CA SER A 351 60.46 46.34 -22.14
C SER A 351 60.88 47.61 -21.40
N SER A 352 61.02 47.57 -20.07
CA SER A 352 61.49 48.70 -19.26
C SER A 352 63.00 48.67 -18.97
N LEU A 353 63.69 47.63 -19.47
CA LEU A 353 65.14 47.45 -19.34
C LEU A 353 65.90 47.73 -20.65
N ASP A 354 65.16 48.03 -21.73
CA ASP A 354 65.66 48.61 -23.00
C ASP A 354 65.33 50.11 -23.01
#